data_AF-A0A8K0PT11-F1
#
_entry.id   AF-A0A8K0PT11-F1
#
_cell.length_a   1.000
_cell.length_b   1.000
_cell.length_c   1.000
_cell.angle_alpha   90.00
_cell.angle_beta   90.00
_cell.angle_gamma   90.00
#
_symmetry.space_group_name_H-M   'P 1'
#
loop_
_entity.id
_entity.type
_entity.pdbx_description
1 polymer ?
#
loop_
_entity_poly.entity_id
_entity_poly.type
_entity_poly.pdbx_seq_one_letter_code
_entity_poly.pdbx_strand_id
1 'polypeptide(L)'
;LVIPSDNDMLFQSKGAAASPFVISAQIAGIKVISHVINAIVITSAWSCGNMGMMSYIRYLFGLAKNGHAPKVFLRINRFGIPWVAATLFTVFMALGYLTTSNGAAQVFTWLQDLLSTAILVNWSVILITFLRFYYGCRKQRISRKELPYQSPFQPYYAWASLFMCILLLVTGGWRTFLKGRWDTQAFVSAYFNVPFVLILYLGYKYIKKTKIIPLDQIPIRPLLEIAHADPSPPLKSKKGWRKLNILW
;
A
#
# COMPACT_ATOMS: atom_id res chain seq x y z
N LEU A 1 -1.76 -8.77 -30.61
CA LEU A 1 -3.09 -8.80 -29.94
C LEU A 1 -4.10 -9.18 -31.01
N VAL A 2 -4.84 -10.28 -30.81
CA VAL A 2 -5.69 -10.93 -31.84
C VAL A 2 -7.12 -10.35 -31.88
N ILE A 3 -7.45 -9.40 -31.01
CA ILE A 3 -8.79 -8.81 -30.91
C ILE A 3 -8.80 -7.46 -31.64
N PRO A 4 -9.75 -7.22 -32.57
CA PRO A 4 -9.96 -5.90 -33.16
C PRO A 4 -10.25 -4.85 -32.08
N SER A 5 -9.73 -3.62 -32.25
CA SER A 5 -10.00 -2.49 -31.33
C SER A 5 -11.48 -2.17 -31.16
N ASP A 6 -12.30 -2.57 -32.13
CA ASP A 6 -13.71 -2.20 -32.26
C ASP A 6 -14.66 -3.28 -31.69
N ASN A 7 -14.12 -4.27 -30.96
CA ASN A 7 -14.94 -5.35 -30.41
C ASN A 7 -15.73 -4.88 -29.19
N ASP A 8 -17.07 -4.90 -29.28
CA ASP A 8 -17.98 -4.50 -28.20
C ASP A 8 -17.73 -5.24 -26.86
N MET A 9 -17.20 -6.46 -26.91
CA MET A 9 -16.86 -7.22 -25.71
C MET A 9 -15.75 -6.56 -24.87
N LEU A 10 -14.89 -5.71 -25.45
CA LEU A 10 -13.88 -4.94 -24.72
C LEU A 10 -14.48 -3.82 -23.87
N PHE A 11 -15.65 -3.31 -24.25
CA PHE A 11 -16.27 -2.13 -23.63
C PHE A 11 -17.48 -2.47 -22.76
N GLN A 12 -18.12 -3.61 -22.98
CA GLN A 12 -19.35 -4.01 -22.26
C GLN A 12 -19.12 -4.93 -21.06
N SER A 13 -18.01 -5.68 -21.03
CA SER A 13 -17.74 -6.63 -19.94
C SER A 13 -17.07 -5.93 -18.75
N LYS A 14 -17.41 -6.35 -17.53
CA LYS A 14 -16.84 -5.80 -16.28
C LYS A 14 -15.99 -6.86 -15.57
N GLY A 15 -14.82 -6.47 -15.06
CA GLY A 15 -13.94 -7.34 -14.28
C GLY A 15 -13.06 -8.28 -15.11
N ALA A 16 -12.71 -9.46 -14.58
CA ALA A 16 -11.82 -10.43 -15.23
C ALA A 16 -12.34 -10.92 -16.59
N ALA A 17 -13.66 -10.92 -16.79
CA ALA A 17 -14.31 -11.25 -18.07
C ALA A 17 -14.01 -10.24 -19.19
N ALA A 18 -13.56 -9.02 -18.84
CA ALA A 18 -13.14 -7.99 -19.79
C ALA A 18 -11.67 -8.07 -20.21
N SER A 19 -10.93 -9.01 -19.63
CA SER A 19 -9.54 -9.23 -20.01
C SER A 19 -9.47 -9.62 -21.50
N PRO A 20 -8.64 -8.92 -22.31
CA PRO A 20 -8.44 -9.27 -23.71
C PRO A 20 -8.00 -10.73 -23.89
N PHE A 21 -7.32 -11.33 -22.91
CA PHE A 21 -6.94 -12.75 -22.96
C PHE A 21 -8.14 -13.69 -22.81
N VAL A 22 -9.12 -13.33 -21.96
CA VAL A 22 -10.37 -14.09 -21.77
C VAL A 22 -11.25 -13.95 -23.01
N ILE A 23 -11.39 -12.74 -23.53
CA ILE A 23 -12.18 -12.46 -24.74
C ILE A 23 -11.58 -13.20 -25.95
N SER A 24 -10.24 -13.22 -26.10
CA SER A 24 -9.60 -13.93 -27.21
C SER A 24 -9.79 -15.45 -27.12
N ALA A 25 -9.78 -16.00 -25.91
CA ALA A 25 -10.02 -17.42 -25.68
C ALA A 25 -11.48 -17.82 -25.93
N GLN A 26 -12.42 -16.93 -25.61
CA GLN A 26 -13.84 -17.11 -25.88
C GLN A 26 -14.15 -17.05 -27.37
N ILE A 27 -13.53 -16.11 -28.11
CA ILE A 27 -13.62 -16.04 -29.59
C ILE A 27 -13.00 -17.28 -30.24
N ALA A 28 -11.91 -17.82 -29.66
CA ALA A 28 -11.29 -19.07 -30.11
C ALA A 28 -12.08 -20.35 -29.74
N GLY A 29 -13.24 -20.23 -29.09
CA GLY A 29 -14.11 -21.36 -28.74
C GLY A 29 -13.66 -22.18 -27.52
N ILE A 30 -12.62 -21.77 -26.80
CA ILE A 30 -12.05 -22.52 -25.67
C ILE A 30 -12.75 -22.09 -24.37
N LYS A 31 -13.89 -22.73 -24.07
CA LYS A 31 -14.75 -22.40 -22.92
C LYS A 31 -14.09 -22.60 -21.54
N VAL A 32 -13.06 -23.44 -21.45
CA VAL A 32 -12.39 -23.79 -20.17
C VAL A 32 -11.49 -22.65 -19.65
N ILE A 33 -10.92 -21.84 -20.55
CA ILE A 33 -9.91 -20.82 -20.17
C ILE A 33 -10.49 -19.77 -19.20
N SER A 34 -11.75 -19.36 -19.39
CA SER A 34 -12.41 -18.39 -18.51
C SER A 34 -12.53 -18.90 -17.06
N HIS A 35 -12.80 -20.19 -16.87
CA HIS A 35 -12.87 -20.80 -15.54
C HIS A 35 -11.49 -20.90 -14.87
N VAL A 36 -10.46 -21.26 -15.62
CA VAL A 36 -9.08 -21.31 -15.12
C VAL A 36 -8.60 -19.93 -14.69
N ILE A 37 -8.83 -18.91 -15.52
CA ILE A 37 -8.45 -17.52 -15.19
C ILE A 37 -9.19 -17.03 -13.95
N ASN A 38 -10.50 -17.28 -13.84
CA ASN A 38 -11.26 -16.92 -12.65
C ASN A 38 -10.76 -17.65 -11.40
N ALA A 39 -10.43 -18.95 -11.50
CA ALA A 39 -9.85 -19.70 -10.38
C ALA A 39 -8.50 -19.14 -9.93
N ILE A 40 -7.64 -18.75 -10.87
CA ILE A 40 -6.34 -18.11 -10.59
C ILE A 40 -6.55 -16.75 -9.91
N VAL A 41 -7.46 -15.91 -10.42
CA VAL A 41 -7.77 -14.60 -9.85
C VAL A 41 -8.31 -14.72 -8.43
N ILE A 42 -9.25 -15.64 -8.18
CA ILE A 42 -9.82 -15.86 -6.84
C ILE A 42 -8.74 -16.38 -5.88
N THR A 43 -7.93 -17.36 -6.30
CA THR A 43 -6.86 -17.91 -5.46
C THR A 43 -5.79 -16.87 -5.14
N SER A 44 -5.44 -16.03 -6.12
CA SER A 44 -4.50 -14.92 -5.95
C SER A 44 -5.05 -13.85 -5.00
N ALA A 45 -6.32 -13.45 -5.19
CA ALA A 45 -6.99 -12.49 -4.32
C ALA A 45 -7.10 -13.02 -2.87
N TRP A 46 -7.41 -14.30 -2.69
CA TRP A 46 -7.45 -14.96 -1.39
C TRP A 46 -6.08 -14.95 -0.69
N SER A 47 -5.03 -15.29 -1.44
CA SER A 47 -3.65 -15.27 -0.95
C SER A 47 -3.21 -13.86 -0.50
N CYS A 48 -3.47 -12.85 -1.35
CA CYS A 48 -3.18 -11.45 -1.04
C CYS A 48 -3.95 -10.96 0.20
N GLY A 49 -5.24 -11.32 0.30
CA GLY A 49 -6.08 -10.99 1.45
C GLY A 49 -5.55 -11.56 2.77
N ASN A 50 -5.17 -12.84 2.78
CA ASN A 50 -4.60 -13.49 3.96
C ASN A 50 -3.27 -12.85 4.39
N MET A 51 -2.37 -12.58 3.43
CA MET A 51 -1.10 -11.89 3.71
C MET A 51 -1.32 -10.47 4.26
N GLY A 52 -2.26 -9.73 3.68
CA GLY A 52 -2.63 -8.39 4.12
C GLY A 52 -3.13 -8.41 5.56
N MET A 53 -4.12 -9.25 5.86
CA MET A 53 -4.70 -9.38 7.19
C MET A 53 -3.63 -9.67 8.26
N MET A 54 -2.74 -10.63 8.02
CA MET A 54 -1.67 -10.97 8.96
C MET A 54 -0.69 -9.81 9.17
N SER A 55 -0.37 -9.06 8.11
CA SER A 55 0.50 -7.89 8.19
C SER A 55 -0.13 -6.77 9.03
N TYR A 56 -1.40 -6.45 8.78
CA TYR A 56 -2.09 -5.36 9.48
C TYR A 56 -2.34 -5.66 10.97
N ILE A 57 -2.66 -6.91 11.32
CA ILE A 57 -2.76 -7.36 12.72
C ILE A 57 -1.43 -7.11 13.45
N ARG A 58 -0.30 -7.46 12.82
CA ARG A 58 1.04 -7.26 13.39
C ARG A 58 1.42 -5.78 13.47
N TYR A 59 1.05 -4.97 12.49
CA TYR A 59 1.27 -3.52 12.55
C TYR A 59 0.52 -2.89 13.71
N LEU A 60 -0.76 -3.24 13.90
CA LEU A 60 -1.56 -2.70 15.00
C LEU A 60 -1.02 -3.17 16.37
N PHE A 61 -0.59 -4.43 16.48
CA PHE A 61 0.07 -4.96 17.66
C PHE A 61 1.39 -4.23 17.96
N GLY A 62 2.23 -4.00 16.94
CA GLY A 62 3.49 -3.26 17.08
C GLY A 62 3.29 -1.81 17.51
N LEU A 63 2.27 -1.13 16.95
CA LEU A 63 1.86 0.20 17.38
C LEU A 63 1.40 0.21 18.85
N ALA A 64 0.64 -0.79 19.27
CA ALA A 64 0.19 -0.91 20.66
C ALA A 64 1.37 -1.19 21.62
N LYS A 65 2.34 -2.01 21.20
CA LYS A 65 3.56 -2.31 21.97
C LYS A 65 4.41 -1.06 22.21
N ASN A 66 4.49 -0.18 21.21
CA ASN A 66 5.20 1.09 21.29
C ASN A 66 4.36 2.22 21.95
N GLY A 67 3.17 1.92 22.47
CA GLY A 67 2.29 2.89 23.13
C GLY A 67 1.61 3.89 22.18
N HIS A 68 1.67 3.65 20.87
CA HIS A 68 1.04 4.46 19.82
C HIS A 68 -0.41 4.06 19.56
N ALA A 69 -0.85 2.88 19.99
CA ALA A 69 -2.23 2.42 19.93
C ALA A 69 -2.74 1.94 21.32
N PRO A 70 -4.06 1.83 21.54
CA PRO A 70 -4.64 1.31 22.77
C PRO A 70 -4.08 -0.06 23.17
N LYS A 71 -3.80 -0.26 24.47
CA LYS A 71 -3.24 -1.51 25.01
C LYS A 71 -4.14 -2.74 24.79
N VAL A 72 -5.41 -2.54 24.44
CA VAL A 72 -6.37 -3.63 24.14
C VAL A 72 -5.87 -4.49 22.97
N PHE A 73 -5.16 -3.91 22.00
CA PHE A 73 -4.60 -4.63 20.86
C PHE A 73 -3.39 -5.52 21.19
N LEU A 74 -2.86 -5.46 22.42
CA LEU A 74 -1.79 -6.36 22.89
C LEU A 74 -2.31 -7.74 23.33
N ARG A 75 -3.63 -7.93 23.41
CA ARG A 75 -4.23 -9.21 23.83
C ARG A 75 -4.02 -10.27 22.75
N ILE A 76 -3.19 -11.25 23.07
CA ILE A 76 -2.91 -12.43 22.23
C ILE A 76 -3.74 -13.63 22.67
N ASN A 77 -4.12 -14.48 21.71
CA ASN A 77 -4.76 -15.77 21.96
C ASN A 77 -3.70 -16.88 22.18
N ARG A 78 -4.12 -18.08 22.58
CA ARG A 78 -3.29 -19.29 22.76
C ARG A 78 -2.41 -19.66 21.56
N PHE A 79 -2.79 -19.21 20.36
CA PHE A 79 -2.06 -19.43 19.11
C PHE A 79 -1.07 -18.30 18.77
N GLY A 80 -0.84 -17.34 19.67
CA GLY A 80 0.07 -16.21 19.46
C GLY A 80 -0.48 -15.11 18.55
N ILE A 81 -1.77 -15.13 18.23
CA ILE A 81 -2.40 -14.15 17.33
C ILE A 81 -3.09 -13.05 18.16
N PRO A 82 -2.84 -11.76 17.89
CA PRO A 82 -3.58 -10.64 18.49
C PRO A 82 -5.05 -10.64 18.06
N TRP A 83 -5.92 -11.29 18.84
CA TRP A 83 -7.30 -11.58 18.43
C TRP A 83 -8.18 -10.33 18.35
N VAL A 84 -7.96 -9.33 19.21
CA VAL A 84 -8.72 -8.07 19.18
C VAL A 84 -8.50 -7.33 17.87
N ALA A 85 -7.25 -7.27 17.43
CA ALA A 85 -6.90 -6.67 16.14
C ALA A 85 -7.50 -7.49 14.99
N ALA A 86 -7.44 -8.82 15.06
CA ALA A 86 -8.02 -9.70 14.06
C ALA A 86 -9.54 -9.47 13.91
N THR A 87 -10.29 -9.46 15.02
CA THR A 87 -11.73 -9.20 15.03
C THR A 87 -12.07 -7.84 14.44
N LEU A 88 -11.29 -6.80 14.77
CA LEU A 88 -11.49 -5.46 14.20
C LEU A 88 -11.38 -5.50 12.67
N PHE A 89 -10.34 -6.13 12.12
CA PHE A 89 -10.17 -6.25 10.67
C PHE A 89 -11.26 -7.10 10.03
N THR A 90 -11.71 -8.19 10.66
CA THR A 90 -12.81 -9.02 10.16
C THR A 90 -14.12 -8.23 10.06
N VAL A 91 -14.42 -7.35 11.02
CA VAL A 91 -15.59 -6.47 10.96
C VAL A 91 -15.50 -5.52 9.76
N PHE A 92 -14.33 -4.94 9.50
CA PHE A 92 -14.13 -4.10 8.30
C PHE A 92 -14.18 -4.89 7.00
N MET A 93 -13.72 -6.15 6.97
CA MET A 93 -13.87 -7.02 5.80
C MET A 93 -15.35 -7.28 5.45
N ALA A 94 -16.25 -7.27 6.45
CA ALA A 94 -17.67 -7.42 6.19
C ALA A 94 -18.26 -6.28 5.33
N LEU A 95 -17.62 -5.09 5.30
CA LEU A 95 -18.00 -4.01 4.39
C LEU A 95 -17.83 -4.41 2.91
N GLY A 96 -16.99 -5.40 2.61
CA GLY A 96 -16.87 -5.98 1.27
C GLY A 96 -18.19 -6.56 0.75
N TYR A 97 -19.07 -7.06 1.63
CA TYR A 97 -20.40 -7.56 1.23
C TYR A 97 -21.32 -6.46 0.70
N LEU A 98 -21.02 -5.17 0.89
CA LEU A 98 -21.77 -4.09 0.22
C LEU A 98 -21.68 -4.21 -1.32
N THR A 99 -20.63 -4.86 -1.84
CA THR A 99 -20.46 -5.14 -3.27
C THR A 99 -21.39 -6.24 -3.80
N THR A 100 -22.18 -6.94 -2.97
CA THR A 100 -23.17 -7.92 -3.45
C THR A 100 -24.57 -7.32 -3.63
N SER A 101 -24.73 -6.02 -3.40
CA SER A 101 -26.00 -5.29 -3.58
C SER A 101 -26.25 -4.88 -5.05
N ASN A 102 -27.43 -4.36 -5.37
CA ASN A 102 -27.81 -3.88 -6.71
C ASN A 102 -26.89 -2.76 -7.28
N GLY A 103 -25.98 -2.21 -6.47
CA GLY A 103 -24.94 -1.24 -6.85
C GLY A 103 -23.50 -1.78 -6.83
N ALA A 104 -23.31 -3.11 -6.88
CA ALA A 104 -22.05 -3.83 -6.76
C ALA A 104 -20.82 -3.15 -7.38
N ALA A 105 -20.92 -2.79 -8.67
CA ALA A 105 -19.82 -2.21 -9.42
C ALA A 105 -19.42 -0.83 -8.90
N GLN A 106 -20.40 -0.03 -8.47
CA GLN A 106 -20.17 1.33 -7.98
C GLN A 106 -19.48 1.30 -6.61
N VAL A 107 -19.99 0.45 -5.71
CA VAL A 107 -19.40 0.24 -4.37
C VAL A 107 -17.98 -0.30 -4.48
N PHE A 108 -17.74 -1.24 -5.39
CA PHE A 108 -16.40 -1.77 -5.66
C PHE A 108 -15.44 -0.66 -6.11
N THR A 109 -15.86 0.21 -7.02
CA THR A 109 -15.05 1.36 -7.44
C THR A 109 -14.75 2.30 -6.27
N TRP A 110 -15.72 2.61 -5.39
CA TRP A 110 -15.44 3.46 -4.22
C TRP A 110 -14.40 2.84 -3.28
N LEU A 111 -14.53 1.54 -2.98
CA LEU A 111 -13.58 0.84 -2.12
C LEU A 111 -12.19 0.77 -2.76
N GLN A 112 -12.12 0.58 -4.08
CA GLN A 112 -10.86 0.59 -4.82
C GLN A 112 -10.20 1.98 -4.81
N ASP A 113 -10.96 3.05 -4.99
CA ASP A 113 -10.46 4.42 -4.95
C ASP A 113 -9.93 4.78 -3.55
N LEU A 114 -10.67 4.38 -2.51
CA LEU A 114 -10.27 4.57 -1.12
C LEU A 114 -8.97 3.81 -0.79
N LEU A 115 -8.82 2.58 -1.28
CA LEU A 115 -7.60 1.80 -1.09
C LEU A 115 -6.42 2.39 -1.87
N SER A 116 -6.63 2.79 -3.12
CA SER A 116 -5.59 3.36 -3.98
C SER A 116 -5.01 4.64 -3.38
N THR A 117 -5.88 5.50 -2.87
CA THR A 117 -5.49 6.75 -2.19
C THR A 117 -4.77 6.49 -0.87
N ALA A 118 -5.24 5.51 -0.07
CA ALA A 118 -4.55 5.10 1.16
C ALA A 118 -3.12 4.62 0.90
N ILE A 119 -2.92 3.81 -0.16
CA ILE A 119 -1.60 3.29 -0.54
C ILE A 119 -0.68 4.43 -0.98
N LEU A 120 -1.16 5.39 -1.78
CA LEU A 120 -0.37 6.55 -2.21
C LEU A 120 0.04 7.44 -1.03
N VAL A 121 -0.87 7.67 -0.07
CA VAL A 121 -0.55 8.39 1.17
C VAL A 121 0.51 7.64 1.96
N ASN A 122 0.37 6.31 2.12
CA ASN A 122 1.35 5.48 2.83
C ASN A 122 2.75 5.56 2.18
N TRP A 123 2.84 5.46 0.85
CA TRP A 123 4.10 5.62 0.13
C TRP A 123 4.70 7.02 0.32
N SER A 124 3.87 8.06 0.30
CA SER A 124 4.30 9.43 0.55
C SER A 124 4.91 9.57 1.96
N VAL A 125 4.29 8.97 2.98
CA VAL A 125 4.81 8.96 4.36
C VAL A 125 6.14 8.21 4.47
N ILE A 126 6.27 7.06 3.80
CA ILE A 126 7.52 6.29 3.74
C ILE A 126 8.64 7.14 3.13
N LEU A 127 8.38 7.80 2.00
CA LEU A 127 9.35 8.63 1.29
C LEU A 127 9.77 9.86 2.11
N ILE A 128 8.83 10.54 2.77
CA ILE A 128 9.13 11.66 3.67
C ILE A 128 9.98 11.19 4.86
N THR A 129 9.65 10.04 5.45
CA THR A 129 10.41 9.46 6.57
C THR A 129 11.82 9.11 6.14
N PHE A 130 11.99 8.52 4.94
CA PHE A 130 13.29 8.24 4.36
C PHE A 130 14.10 9.50 4.06
N LEU A 131 13.48 10.55 3.52
CA LEU A 131 14.15 11.84 3.29
C LEU A 131 14.65 12.44 4.60
N ARG A 132 13.84 12.41 5.67
CA ARG A 132 14.26 12.87 7.01
C ARG A 132 15.40 12.03 7.57
N PHE A 133 15.37 10.72 7.41
CA PHE A 133 16.48 9.83 7.77
C PHE A 133 17.75 10.21 7.01
N TYR A 134 17.66 10.41 5.69
CA TYR A 134 18.80 10.76 4.85
C TYR A 134 19.43 12.11 5.23
N TYR A 135 18.61 13.15 5.42
CA TYR A 135 19.11 14.46 5.86
C TYR A 135 19.61 14.42 7.31
N GLY A 136 19.05 13.56 8.16
CA GLY A 136 19.55 13.26 9.51
C GLY A 136 20.96 12.69 9.49
N CYS A 137 21.22 11.65 8.69
CA CYS A 137 22.57 11.09 8.52
C CYS A 137 23.57 12.15 8.04
N ARG A 138 23.17 12.98 7.06
CA ARG A 138 24.01 14.06 6.53
C ARG A 138 24.34 15.09 7.61
N LYS A 139 23.37 15.49 8.44
CA LYS A 139 23.57 16.46 9.53
C LYS A 139 24.42 15.90 10.67
N GLN A 140 24.30 14.60 10.97
CA GLN A 140 25.06 13.89 12.01
C GLN A 140 26.43 13.37 11.55
N ARG A 141 26.83 13.71 10.31
CA ARG A 141 28.08 13.27 9.65
C ARG A 141 28.28 11.75 9.62
N ILE A 142 27.19 11.00 9.49
CA ILE A 142 27.21 9.54 9.34
C ILE A 142 27.44 9.21 7.87
N SER A 143 28.49 8.44 7.56
CA SER A 143 28.78 8.06 6.18
C SER A 143 27.75 7.06 5.66
N ARG A 144 27.36 7.18 4.39
CA ARG A 144 26.48 6.21 3.73
C ARG A 144 27.09 4.79 3.66
N LYS A 145 28.41 4.68 3.78
CA LYS A 145 29.11 3.40 3.79
C LYS A 145 28.94 2.64 5.12
N GLU A 146 28.56 3.33 6.19
CA GLU A 146 28.25 2.72 7.48
C GLU A 146 26.86 2.06 7.47
N LEU A 147 26.01 2.42 6.51
CA LEU A 147 24.67 1.84 6.40
C LEU A 147 24.75 0.40 5.84
N PRO A 148 23.96 -0.55 6.40
CA PRO A 148 23.89 -1.92 5.89
C PRO A 148 23.50 -2.02 4.41
N TYR A 149 22.71 -1.05 3.93
CA TYR A 149 22.28 -0.96 2.55
C TYR A 149 22.29 0.48 2.06
N GLN A 150 22.80 0.67 0.84
CA GLN A 150 22.80 1.94 0.13
C GLN A 150 22.29 1.71 -1.30
N SER A 151 21.23 2.43 -1.68
CA SER A 151 20.76 2.42 -3.06
C SER A 151 21.43 3.54 -3.87
N PRO A 152 21.73 3.32 -5.16
CA PRO A 152 22.32 4.35 -6.01
C PRO A 152 21.35 5.54 -6.22
N PHE A 153 21.90 6.71 -6.54
CA PHE A 153 21.16 7.94 -6.88
C PHE A 153 20.20 8.52 -5.82
N GLN A 154 20.31 8.10 -4.55
CA GLN A 154 19.60 8.77 -3.47
C GLN A 154 20.24 10.14 -3.19
N PRO A 155 19.48 11.22 -2.92
CA PRO A 155 18.03 11.26 -2.65
C PRO A 155 17.15 11.57 -3.88
N TYR A 156 17.71 11.66 -5.09
CA TYR A 156 16.96 12.10 -6.28
C TYR A 156 15.74 11.21 -6.55
N TYR A 157 15.92 9.89 -6.47
CA TYR A 157 14.79 8.96 -6.63
C TYR A 157 13.72 9.14 -5.55
N ALA A 158 14.10 9.38 -4.29
CA ALA A 158 13.12 9.63 -3.23
C ALA A 158 12.27 10.88 -3.52
N TRP A 159 12.88 11.97 -4.02
CA TRP A 159 12.15 13.17 -4.43
C TRP A 159 11.28 12.96 -5.67
N ALA A 160 11.80 12.28 -6.69
CA ALA A 160 11.04 11.98 -7.90
C ALA A 160 9.82 11.09 -7.61
N SER A 161 9.99 10.04 -6.79
CA SER A 161 8.89 9.18 -6.35
C SER A 161 7.87 9.93 -5.50
N LEU A 162 8.31 10.84 -4.62
CA LEU A 162 7.41 11.62 -3.78
C LEU A 162 6.57 12.58 -4.64
N PHE A 163 7.21 13.25 -5.60
CA PHE A 163 6.51 14.09 -6.58
C PHE A 163 5.46 13.28 -7.36
N MET A 164 5.81 12.10 -7.86
CA MET A 164 4.87 11.24 -8.58
C MET A 164 3.71 10.76 -7.68
N CYS A 165 3.97 10.40 -6.42
CA CYS A 165 2.91 10.00 -5.50
C CYS A 165 1.92 11.14 -5.25
N ILE A 166 2.42 12.36 -5.04
CA ILE A 166 1.58 13.55 -4.84
C ILE A 166 0.81 13.88 -6.12
N LEU A 167 1.46 13.82 -7.29
CA LEU A 167 0.83 14.05 -8.57
C LEU A 167 -0.34 13.08 -8.80
N LEU A 168 -0.11 11.77 -8.61
CA LEU A 168 -1.14 10.74 -8.75
C LEU A 168 -2.28 10.88 -7.73
N LEU A 169 -1.97 11.32 -6.52
CA LEU A 169 -2.96 11.56 -5.49
C LEU A 169 -3.87 12.75 -5.85
N VAL A 170 -3.32 13.81 -6.44
CA VAL A 170 -4.11 14.97 -6.90
C VAL A 170 -4.89 14.65 -8.17
N THR A 171 -4.29 13.92 -9.13
CA THR A 171 -4.92 13.60 -10.43
C THR A 171 -5.86 12.39 -10.37
N GLY A 172 -5.84 11.61 -9.29
CA GLY A 172 -6.68 10.40 -9.14
C GLY A 172 -8.18 10.67 -9.30
N GLY A 173 -8.67 11.81 -8.83
CA GLY A 173 -10.06 12.26 -9.00
C GLY A 173 -10.31 13.18 -10.19
N TRP A 174 -9.38 13.32 -11.14
CA TRP A 174 -9.49 14.26 -12.27
C TRP A 174 -10.85 14.19 -12.99
N ARG A 175 -11.44 12.99 -13.10
CA ARG A 175 -12.73 12.76 -13.77
C ARG A 175 -13.88 13.59 -13.20
N THR A 176 -13.85 13.93 -11.91
CA THR A 176 -14.90 14.74 -11.26
C THR A 176 -14.81 16.22 -11.60
N PHE A 177 -13.67 16.68 -12.12
CA PHE A 177 -13.42 18.07 -12.48
C PHE A 177 -13.68 18.39 -13.96
N LEU A 178 -14.09 17.41 -14.78
CA LEU A 178 -14.53 17.69 -16.15
C LEU A 178 -15.90 18.41 -16.14
N LYS A 179 -16.00 19.50 -16.90
CA LYS A 179 -17.24 20.28 -17.05
C LYS A 179 -18.40 19.35 -17.48
N GLY A 180 -19.49 19.36 -16.70
CA GLY A 180 -20.70 18.58 -16.96
C GLY A 180 -20.74 17.16 -16.37
N ARG A 181 -19.72 16.73 -15.60
CA ARG A 181 -19.64 15.39 -14.97
C ARG A 181 -19.37 15.43 -13.46
N TRP A 182 -19.97 16.39 -12.76
CA TRP A 182 -19.83 16.49 -11.31
C TRP A 182 -20.55 15.33 -10.61
N ASP A 183 -19.77 14.41 -10.06
CA ASP A 183 -20.25 13.33 -9.21
C ASP A 183 -19.68 13.55 -7.80
N THR A 184 -20.55 13.96 -6.87
CA THR A 184 -20.18 14.23 -5.48
C THR A 184 -19.64 12.98 -4.80
N GLN A 185 -20.18 11.82 -5.14
CA GLN A 185 -19.82 10.56 -4.51
C GLN A 185 -18.46 10.07 -5.00
N ALA A 186 -18.15 10.23 -6.29
CA ALA A 186 -16.82 9.96 -6.83
C ALA A 186 -15.76 10.92 -6.27
N PHE A 187 -16.13 12.18 -6.00
CA PHE A 187 -15.22 13.15 -5.37
C PHE A 187 -14.90 12.74 -3.93
N VAL A 188 -15.93 12.39 -3.14
CA VAL A 188 -15.73 11.93 -1.77
C VAL A 188 -14.92 10.63 -1.75
N SER A 189 -15.23 9.62 -2.58
CA SER A 189 -14.48 8.35 -2.58
C SER A 189 -13.01 8.54 -2.96
N ALA A 190 -12.70 9.45 -3.89
CA ALA A 190 -11.34 9.69 -4.34
C ALA A 190 -10.50 10.55 -3.36
N TYR A 191 -11.11 11.48 -2.62
CA TYR A 191 -10.35 12.43 -1.80
C TYR A 191 -10.54 12.28 -0.29
N PHE A 192 -11.53 11.51 0.19
CA PHE A 192 -11.83 11.35 1.62
C PHE A 192 -10.64 10.85 2.45
N ASN A 193 -9.77 10.02 1.86
CA ASN A 193 -8.61 9.47 2.58
C ASN A 193 -7.65 10.56 3.09
N VAL A 194 -7.44 11.63 2.31
CA VAL A 194 -6.49 12.70 2.61
C VAL A 194 -6.84 13.44 3.91
N PRO A 195 -8.04 14.05 4.07
CA PRO A 195 -8.44 14.69 5.32
C PRO A 195 -8.55 13.67 6.46
N PHE A 196 -8.98 12.43 6.19
CA PHE A 196 -9.06 11.39 7.21
C PHE A 196 -7.69 11.10 7.84
N VAL A 197 -6.64 10.89 7.03
CA VAL A 197 -5.28 10.68 7.53
C VAL A 197 -4.74 11.91 8.25
N LEU A 198 -5.02 13.12 7.75
CA LEU A 198 -4.61 14.36 8.42
C LEU A 198 -5.29 14.51 9.79
N ILE A 199 -6.58 14.22 9.91
CA ILE A 199 -7.31 14.25 11.18
C ILE A 199 -6.74 13.23 12.16
N LEU A 200 -6.46 11.99 11.71
CA LEU A 200 -5.85 10.98 12.57
C LEU A 200 -4.45 11.39 13.02
N TYR A 201 -3.63 11.93 12.11
CA TYR A 201 -2.28 12.39 12.43
C TYR A 201 -2.28 13.57 13.40
N LEU A 202 -3.07 14.61 13.10
CA LEU A 202 -3.17 15.81 13.94
C LEU A 202 -3.86 15.50 15.28
N GLY A 203 -4.89 14.65 15.28
CA GLY A 203 -5.56 14.19 16.49
C GLY A 203 -4.61 13.41 17.39
N TYR A 204 -3.84 12.47 16.84
CA TYR A 204 -2.80 11.78 17.60
C TYR A 204 -1.74 12.73 18.15
N LYS A 205 -1.28 13.68 17.32
CA LYS A 205 -0.30 14.69 17.73
C LYS A 205 -0.82 15.61 18.83
N TYR A 206 -2.10 15.96 18.79
CA TYR A 206 -2.77 16.78 19.81
C TYR A 206 -2.92 16.01 21.13
N ILE A 207 -3.44 14.78 21.09
CA ILE A 207 -3.65 13.95 22.28
C ILE A 207 -2.34 13.57 22.96
N LYS A 208 -1.34 13.15 22.18
CA LYS A 208 -0.04 12.68 22.70
C LYS A 208 1.01 13.79 22.80
N LYS A 209 0.67 15.02 22.39
CA LYS A 209 1.55 16.21 22.39
C LYS A 209 2.94 15.90 21.80
N THR A 210 2.98 15.10 20.74
CA THR A 210 4.25 14.65 20.14
C THR A 210 4.90 15.76 19.31
N LYS A 211 6.22 15.90 19.43
CA LYS A 211 7.02 16.85 18.65
C LYS A 211 7.79 16.12 17.55
N ILE A 212 7.93 16.77 16.40
CA ILE A 212 8.77 16.25 15.32
C ILE A 212 10.23 16.43 15.75
N ILE A 213 10.97 15.32 15.87
CA ILE A 213 12.36 15.32 16.31
C ILE A 213 13.24 16.12 15.33
N PRO A 214 14.06 17.07 15.77
CA PRO A 214 15.03 17.76 14.90
C PRO A 214 15.98 16.78 14.21
N LEU A 215 16.44 17.09 13.00
CA LEU A 215 17.28 16.17 12.20
C LEU A 215 18.58 15.74 12.91
N ASP A 216 19.12 16.59 13.77
CA ASP A 216 20.32 16.37 14.58
C ASP A 216 20.08 15.42 15.77
N GLN A 217 18.84 15.32 16.26
CA GLN A 217 18.49 14.52 17.44
C GLN A 217 17.86 13.17 17.08
N ILE A 218 17.77 12.83 15.81
CA ILE A 218 17.28 11.51 15.39
C ILE A 218 18.27 10.45 15.90
N PRO A 219 17.83 9.44 16.67
CA PRO A 219 18.73 8.44 17.27
C PRO A 219 19.21 7.42 16.22
N ILE A 220 20.03 7.86 15.26
CA ILE A 220 20.51 7.01 14.16
C ILE A 220 21.68 6.13 14.61
N ARG A 221 22.62 6.68 15.38
CA ARG A 221 23.82 5.94 15.85
C ARG A 221 23.49 4.70 16.70
N PRO A 222 22.61 4.79 17.72
CA PRO A 222 22.24 3.60 18.50
C PRO A 222 21.59 2.50 17.64
N LEU A 223 20.80 2.90 16.63
CA LEU A 223 20.19 1.95 15.70
C LEU A 223 21.22 1.26 14.79
N LEU A 224 22.28 1.97 14.40
CA LEU A 224 23.39 1.41 13.63
C LEU A 224 24.20 0.43 14.47
N GLU A 225 24.47 0.75 15.73
CA GLU A 225 25.15 -0.16 16.65
C GLU A 225 24.38 -1.48 16.84
N ILE A 226 23.06 -1.41 17.00
CA ILE A 226 22.19 -2.60 17.05
C ILE A 226 22.28 -3.38 15.74
N ALA A 227 22.27 -2.70 14.59
CA ALA A 227 22.37 -3.36 13.28
C ALA A 227 23.74 -4.01 13.05
N HIS A 228 24.82 -3.45 13.59
CA HIS A 228 26.16 -4.04 13.53
C HIS A 228 26.36 -5.19 14.53
N ALA A 229 25.64 -5.17 15.64
CA ALA A 229 25.65 -6.24 16.64
C ALA A 229 24.83 -7.47 16.23
N ASP A 230 24.00 -7.37 15.18
CA ASP A 230 23.24 -8.50 14.64
C ASP A 230 24.20 -9.52 13.98
N PRO A 231 24.20 -10.79 14.41
CA PRO A 231 25.07 -11.84 13.85
C PRO A 231 24.70 -12.25 12.41
N SER A 232 23.65 -11.66 11.83
CA SER A 232 23.22 -11.89 10.46
C SER A 232 24.36 -11.62 9.46
N PRO A 233 24.70 -12.56 8.56
CA PRO A 233 25.80 -12.38 7.63
C PRO A 233 25.57 -11.15 6.75
N PRO A 234 26.62 -10.35 6.45
CA PRO A 234 26.47 -9.17 5.62
C PRO A 234 25.87 -9.56 4.26
N LEU A 235 24.89 -8.78 3.81
CA LEU A 235 24.23 -9.01 2.53
C LEU A 235 25.29 -9.09 1.42
N LYS A 236 25.50 -10.29 0.85
CA LYS A 236 26.48 -10.49 -0.22
C LYS A 236 26.14 -9.55 -1.38
N SER A 237 27.10 -8.69 -1.74
CA SER A 237 26.97 -7.80 -2.91
C SER A 237 26.70 -8.64 -4.16
N LYS A 238 25.51 -8.48 -4.77
CA LYS A 238 25.13 -9.19 -5.98
C LYS A 238 25.99 -8.68 -7.16
N LYS A 239 26.81 -9.55 -7.76
CA LYS A 239 27.64 -9.26 -8.95
C LYS A 239 26.97 -9.80 -10.22
N GLY A 240 27.17 -9.10 -11.36
CA GLY A 240 26.71 -9.52 -12.69
C GLY A 240 25.19 -9.51 -12.87
N TRP A 241 24.67 -10.48 -13.62
CA TRP A 241 23.23 -10.68 -13.90
C TRP A 241 22.36 -10.86 -12.65
N ARG A 242 22.97 -11.23 -11.51
CA ARG A 242 22.27 -11.28 -10.20
C ARG A 242 21.83 -9.90 -9.72
N LYS A 243 22.36 -8.79 -10.26
CA LYS A 243 21.83 -7.44 -9.99
C LYS A 243 20.45 -7.20 -10.60
N LEU A 244 20.14 -7.87 -11.71
CA LEU A 244 18.89 -7.64 -12.43
C LEU A 244 17.67 -8.29 -11.78
N ASN A 245 17.87 -9.10 -10.73
CA ASN A 245 16.83 -9.64 -9.84
C ASN A 245 15.50 -9.96 -10.58
N ILE A 246 15.61 -10.69 -11.69
CA ILE A 246 14.47 -11.01 -12.59
C ILE A 246 13.52 -12.02 -11.94
N LEU A 247 13.94 -12.65 -10.85
CA LEU A 247 13.12 -13.57 -10.08
C LEU A 247 13.14 -13.14 -8.61
N TRP A 248 11.94 -12.87 -8.11
CA TRP A 248 11.60 -12.90 -6.70
C TRP A 248 11.57 -14.36 -6.25
#